data_AF-A0A6L8EHL6-F1
#
_entry.id   AF-A0A6L8EHL6-F1
#
_cell.length_a   1.000
_cell.length_b   1.000
_cell.length_c   1.000
_cell.angle_alpha   90.00
_cell.angle_beta   90.00
_cell.angle_gamma   90.00
#
_symmetry.space_group_name_H-M   'P 1'
#
loop_
_entity.id
_entity.type
_entity.pdbx_description
1 polymer ?
#
loop_
_entity_poly.entity_id
_entity_poly.type
_entity_poly.pdbx_seq_one_letter_code
_entity_poly.pdbx_strand_id
1 'polypeptide(L)'
;KQSPYECGFDAFEDARVQFDVRYYLIAILFIIFDLEIAFFFPWAVALRDVGMVGFWAMMLFLAVLVVGFVYEWRKGALEWE
;
A
#
# COMPACT_ATOMS: atom_id res chain seq x y z
N LYS A 1 37.23 -5.43 -11.78
CA LYS A 1 36.31 -6.02 -10.76
C LYS A 1 34.89 -5.58 -11.09
N GLN A 2 34.23 -6.32 -11.96
CA GLN A 2 32.82 -6.10 -12.36
C GLN A 2 32.04 -7.42 -12.44
N SER A 3 32.57 -8.50 -11.88
CA SER A 3 31.84 -9.76 -11.76
C SER A 3 31.00 -9.73 -10.48
N PRO A 4 29.75 -10.23 -10.52
CA PRO A 4 28.98 -10.51 -9.31
C PRO A 4 29.79 -11.38 -8.33
N TYR A 5 29.62 -11.14 -7.04
CA TYR A 5 30.27 -11.96 -6.01
C TYR A 5 29.48 -13.25 -5.85
N GLU A 6 29.86 -14.28 -6.60
CA GLU A 6 29.46 -15.66 -6.34
C GLU A 6 30.67 -16.39 -5.76
N CYS A 7 30.47 -17.17 -4.71
CA CYS A 7 31.52 -17.93 -4.01
C CYS A 7 32.14 -19.04 -4.88
N GLY A 8 32.80 -18.69 -5.99
CA GLY A 8 33.63 -19.58 -6.79
C GLY A 8 32.94 -20.38 -7.90
N PHE A 9 31.68 -20.08 -8.24
CA PHE A 9 30.97 -20.70 -9.37
C PHE A 9 30.48 -19.63 -10.34
N ASP A 10 30.35 -19.98 -11.63
CA ASP A 10 29.68 -19.14 -12.63
C ASP A 10 28.16 -19.19 -12.41
N ALA A 11 27.44 -18.10 -12.70
CA ALA A 11 26.01 -17.97 -12.48
C ALA A 11 25.21 -18.96 -13.35
N PHE A 12 25.02 -20.17 -12.84
CA PHE A 12 24.23 -21.23 -13.47
C PHE A 12 22.79 -21.17 -12.99
N GLU A 13 22.06 -20.10 -13.30
CA GLU A 13 20.59 -20.10 -13.33
C GLU A 13 20.02 -18.78 -13.90
N ASP A 14 18.81 -18.85 -14.46
CA ASP A 14 18.11 -17.68 -15.01
C ASP A 14 17.78 -16.73 -13.84
N ALA A 15 18.28 -15.49 -13.86
CA ALA A 15 18.10 -14.49 -12.79
C ALA A 15 16.63 -14.02 -12.58
N ARG A 16 15.69 -14.67 -13.27
CA ARG A 16 14.26 -14.39 -13.28
C ARG A 16 13.57 -15.21 -12.20
N VAL A 17 13.57 -14.65 -10.99
CA VAL A 17 12.79 -15.18 -9.87
C VAL A 17 11.31 -14.92 -10.13
N GLN A 18 10.45 -15.92 -9.86
CA GLN A 18 9.00 -15.70 -9.86
C GLN A 18 8.64 -14.83 -8.66
N PHE A 19 8.36 -13.55 -8.92
CA PHE A 19 7.92 -12.63 -7.89
C PHE A 19 6.48 -12.92 -7.51
N ASP A 20 6.24 -12.99 -6.22
CA ASP A 20 4.92 -13.19 -5.70
C ASP A 20 4.03 -11.97 -5.94
N VAL A 21 2.78 -12.20 -6.38
CA VAL A 21 1.78 -11.13 -6.60
C VAL A 21 1.52 -10.32 -5.33
N ARG A 22 1.77 -10.91 -4.15
CA ARG A 22 1.66 -10.29 -2.83
C ARG A 22 2.47 -8.99 -2.71
N TYR A 23 3.67 -8.89 -3.30
CA TYR A 23 4.47 -7.67 -3.26
C TYR A 23 3.81 -6.51 -4.02
N TYR A 24 3.13 -6.80 -5.13
CA TYR A 24 2.37 -5.80 -5.88
C TYR A 24 1.14 -5.32 -5.11
N LEU A 25 0.44 -6.23 -4.42
CA LEU A 25 -0.73 -5.87 -3.60
C LEU A 25 -0.35 -4.90 -2.47
N ILE A 26 0.76 -5.16 -1.79
CA ILE A 26 1.29 -4.26 -0.75
C ILE A 26 1.68 -2.90 -1.35
N ALA A 27 2.34 -2.88 -2.50
CA ALA A 27 2.73 -1.63 -3.17
C ALA A 27 1.51 -0.79 -3.58
N ILE A 28 0.48 -1.41 -4.16
CA ILE A 28 -0.76 -0.72 -4.55
C ILE A 28 -1.49 -0.20 -3.31
N LEU A 29 -1.60 -1.01 -2.26
CA LEU A 29 -2.23 -0.60 -1.01
C LEU A 29 -1.49 0.60 -0.37
N PHE A 30 -0.15 0.57 -0.38
CA PHE A 30 0.66 1.67 0.10
C PHE A 30 0.43 2.96 -0.70
N ILE A 31 0.41 2.88 -2.03
CA ILE A 31 0.15 4.04 -2.90
C ILE A 31 -1.23 4.63 -2.64
N ILE A 32 -2.26 3.78 -2.54
CA ILE A 32 -3.62 4.24 -2.24
C ILE A 32 -3.65 4.92 -0.86
N PHE A 33 -3.09 4.28 0.17
CA PHE A 33 -3.10 4.83 1.51
C PHE A 33 -2.33 6.16 1.63
N ASP A 34 -1.20 6.30 0.94
CA ASP A 34 -0.43 7.54 0.90
C ASP A 34 -1.21 8.70 0.25
N LEU A 35 -1.87 8.42 -0.88
CA LEU A 35 -2.74 9.37 -1.57
C LEU A 35 -3.92 9.82 -0.69
N GLU A 36 -4.48 8.89 0.07
CA GLU A 36 -5.59 9.16 0.99
C GLU A 36 -5.15 10.07 2.16
N ILE A 37 -3.96 9.84 2.73
CA ILE A 37 -3.38 10.74 3.73
C ILE A 37 -3.13 12.13 3.15
N ALA A 38 -2.70 12.23 1.89
CA ALA A 38 -2.52 13.51 1.21
C ALA A 38 -3.84 14.31 1.14
N PHE A 39 -5.00 13.65 1.02
CA PHE A 39 -6.32 14.29 1.11
C PHE A 39 -6.76 14.60 2.54
N PHE A 40 -6.31 13.80 3.51
CA PHE A 40 -6.60 14.01 4.92
C PHE A 40 -5.97 15.30 5.46
N PHE A 41 -4.76 15.66 5.00
CA PHE A 41 -4.04 16.85 5.48
C PHE A 41 -4.77 18.17 5.25
N PRO A 42 -5.20 18.53 4.02
CA PRO A 42 -5.95 19.77 3.78
C PRO A 42 -7.27 19.82 4.57
N TRP A 43 -7.98 18.70 4.66
CA TRP A 43 -9.21 18.62 5.45
C TRP A 43 -8.96 18.85 6.94
N ALA A 44 -7.91 18.27 7.50
CA ALA A 44 -7.55 18.46 8.91
C ALA A 44 -7.20 19.93 9.22
N VAL A 45 -6.52 20.61 8.29
CA VAL A 45 -6.20 22.05 8.42
C VAL A 45 -7.45 22.91 8.29
N ALA A 46 -8.34 22.59 7.35
CA ALA A 46 -9.57 23.34 7.08
C ALA A 46 -10.79 22.89 7.92
N LEU A 47 -10.59 22.03 8.94
CA LEU A 47 -11.68 21.40 9.70
C LEU A 47 -12.69 22.41 10.29
N ARG A 48 -12.19 23.60 10.66
CA ARG A 48 -13.01 24.70 11.20
C ARG A 48 -13.91 25.35 10.14
N ASP A 49 -13.48 25.41 8.89
CA ASP A 49 -14.19 26.10 7.81
C ASP A 49 -15.19 25.18 7.10
N VAL A 50 -14.91 23.87 7.11
CA VAL A 50 -15.67 22.84 6.39
C VAL A 50 -16.97 22.45 7.12
N GLY A 51 -17.06 22.72 8.43
CA GLY A 51 -18.26 22.47 9.24
C GLY A 51 -18.68 20.99 9.33
N MET A 52 -19.90 20.73 9.83
CA MET A 52 -20.39 19.36 10.05
C MET A 52 -20.52 18.53 8.76
N VAL A 53 -20.80 19.17 7.62
CA VAL A 53 -20.99 18.46 6.35
C VAL A 53 -19.70 17.79 5.89
N GLY A 54 -18.58 18.53 5.86
CA GLY A 54 -17.33 17.88 5.44
C GLY A 54 -16.66 17.07 6.53
N PHE A 55 -17.08 17.19 7.80
CA PHE A 55 -16.76 16.16 8.80
C PHE A 55 -17.37 14.81 8.40
N TRP A 56 -18.67 14.76 8.09
CA TRP A 56 -19.33 13.53 7.63
C TRP A 56 -18.81 13.03 6.29
N ALA A 57 -18.47 13.94 5.37
CA ALA A 57 -17.86 13.56 4.09
C ALA A 57 -16.51 12.85 4.29
N MET A 58 -15.65 13.36 5.19
CA MET A 58 -14.38 12.70 5.50
C MET A 58 -14.60 11.38 6.25
N MET A 59 -15.56 11.31 7.17
CA MET A 59 -15.89 10.04 7.83
C MET A 59 -16.36 8.97 6.85
N LEU A 60 -17.15 9.33 5.84
CA LEU A 60 -17.55 8.42 4.77
C LEU A 60 -16.35 7.97 3.93
N PHE A 61 -15.47 8.90 3.58
CA PHE A 61 -14.26 8.64 2.83
C PHE A 61 -13.35 7.62 3.54
N LEU A 62 -13.08 7.84 4.84
CA LEU A 62 -12.33 6.90 5.67
C LEU A 62 -13.03 5.54 5.82
N ALA A 63 -14.37 5.53 5.93
CA ALA A 63 -15.12 4.27 6.06
C ALA A 63 -14.97 3.36 4.83
N VAL A 64 -14.99 3.94 3.62
CA VAL A 64 -14.77 3.18 2.38
C VAL A 64 -13.37 2.52 2.39
N LEU A 65 -12.37 3.27 2.86
CA LEU A 65 -11.00 2.80 3.00
C LEU A 65 -10.88 1.62 3.97
N VAL A 66 -11.49 1.74 5.15
CA VAL A 66 -11.49 0.68 6.17
C VAL A 66 -12.16 -0.59 5.63
N VAL A 67 -13.26 -0.45 4.90
CA VAL A 67 -13.94 -1.59 4.26
C VAL A 67 -13.04 -2.27 3.22
N GLY A 68 -12.36 -1.48 2.36
CA GLY A 68 -11.41 -2.01 1.39
C GLY A 68 -10.23 -2.73 2.05
N PHE A 69 -9.67 -2.15 3.12
CA PHE A 69 -8.59 -2.76 3.88
C PHE A 69 -9.00 -4.07 4.57
N VAL A 70 -10.18 -4.09 5.21
CA VAL A 70 -10.72 -5.30 5.84
C VAL A 70 -10.98 -6.40 4.79
N TYR A 71 -11.43 -6.04 3.59
CA TYR A 71 -11.63 -7.00 2.51
C TYR A 71 -10.31 -7.67 2.09
N GLU A 72 -9.25 -6.89 1.85
CA GLU A 72 -7.93 -7.40 1.49
C GLU A 72 -7.31 -8.25 2.61
N TRP A 73 -7.49 -7.83 3.87
CA TRP A 73 -7.09 -8.62 5.04
C TRP A 73 -7.78 -9.97 5.06
N ARG A 74 -9.11 -10.00 4.91
CA ARG A 74 -9.92 -11.24 4.91
C ARG A 74 -9.56 -12.17 3.77
N LYS A 75 -9.08 -11.64 2.65
CA LYS A 75 -8.64 -12.42 1.49
C LYS A 75 -7.27 -13.09 1.68
N GLY A 76 -6.58 -12.82 2.80
CA GLY A 76 -5.28 -13.42 3.09
C GLY A 76 -4.13 -12.85 2.25
N ALA A 77 -4.34 -11.71 1.59
CA ALA A 77 -3.31 -11.05 0.79
C ALA A 77 -2.12 -10.54 1.64
N LEU A 78 -2.31 -10.46 2.96
CA LEU A 78 -1.37 -9.88 3.93
C LEU A 78 -0.77 -10.89 4.93
N GLU A 79 -1.20 -12.16 4.90
CA GLU A 79 -0.67 -13.18 5.81
C GLU A 79 0.62 -13.82 5.27
N TRP A 80 1.58 -13.99 6.16
CA TRP A 80 2.88 -14.61 5.92
C TRP A 80 2.91 -15.95 6.65
N GLU A 81 3.23 -17.02 5.91
CA GLU A 81 3.88 -18.21 6.48
C GLU A 81 5.38 -18.13 6.16
#